data_AF-A0A6M3ZK63-F1
#
_entry.id   AF-A0A6M3ZK63-F1
#
_cell.length_a   1.000
_cell.length_b   1.000
_cell.length_c   1.000
_cell.angle_alpha   90.00
_cell.angle_beta   90.00
_cell.angle_gamma   90.00
#
_symmetry.space_group_name_H-M   'P 1'
#
loop_
_entity.id
_entity.type
_entity.pdbx_description
1 polymer ?
#
loop_
_entity_poly.entity_id
_entity_poly.type
_entity_poly.pdbx_seq_one_letter_code
_entity_poly.pdbx_strand_id
1 'polypeptide(L)'
;MACDTNRFISNSKPYQANFQADVTGGKVTLQRKNKLGEEVLTGIVQGDQLSLDGMGYRFLQPDRRWVFKFSGQFTGNSKIYSGKGDMLVRGGQSARTCTLVMIQTDVPPPPPPASSPDMVEEH
;
A
#
# COMPACT_ATOMS: atom_id res chain seq x y z
N MET A 1 6.04 0.35 3.58
CA MET A 1 5.83 1.75 3.13
C MET A 1 5.94 2.67 4.32
N ALA A 2 6.66 3.79 4.18
CA ALA A 2 6.72 4.87 5.16
C ALA A 2 6.35 6.19 4.47
N CYS A 3 5.51 7.01 5.09
CA CYS A 3 5.15 8.33 4.61
C CYS A 3 5.47 9.36 5.69
N ASP A 4 6.04 10.48 5.25
CA ASP A 4 6.42 11.56 6.14
C ASP A 4 5.21 12.14 6.87
N THR A 5 5.50 12.94 7.89
CA THR A 5 4.51 13.82 8.49
C THR A 5 3.86 14.66 7.39
N ASN A 6 2.54 14.81 7.47
CA ASN A 6 1.79 15.58 6.48
C ASN A 6 2.37 16.98 6.40
N ARG A 7 2.86 17.35 5.20
CA ARG A 7 3.48 18.66 4.96
C ARG A 7 2.50 19.83 5.17
N PHE A 8 1.20 19.56 5.09
CA PHE A 8 0.11 20.53 5.16
C PHE A 8 -0.74 20.41 6.44
N ILE A 9 -0.62 19.33 7.20
CA ILE A 9 -1.31 19.14 8.48
C ILE A 9 -0.27 19.02 9.58
N SER A 10 -0.06 20.14 10.28
CA SER A 10 1.00 20.41 11.26
C SER A 10 1.06 19.46 12.46
N ASN A 11 0.06 18.59 12.64
CA ASN A 11 -0.08 17.73 13.82
C ASN A 11 -0.18 16.23 13.51
N SER A 12 0.23 15.81 12.31
CA SER A 12 0.17 14.40 11.93
C SER A 12 1.51 13.71 12.17
N LYS A 13 1.47 12.52 12.80
CA LYS A 13 2.65 11.65 12.98
C LYS A 13 3.05 10.99 11.65
N PRO A 14 4.33 10.60 11.50
CA PRO A 14 4.77 9.78 10.37
C PRO A 14 3.94 8.48 10.32
N TYR A 15 3.67 8.02 9.11
CA TYR A 15 2.83 6.86 8.85
C TYR A 15 3.69 5.73 8.30
N GLN A 16 3.61 4.54 8.90
CA GLN A 16 4.26 3.34 8.39
C GLN A 16 3.24 2.21 8.27
N ALA A 17 3.31 1.48 7.16
CA ALA A 17 2.40 0.39 6.86
C ALA A 17 3.11 -0.75 6.11
N ASN A 18 2.70 -1.97 6.43
CA ASN A 18 3.13 -3.20 5.78
C ASN A 18 2.02 -3.69 4.85
N PHE A 19 2.42 -4.16 3.67
CA PHE A 19 1.52 -4.66 2.63
C PHE A 19 1.89 -6.10 2.32
N GLN A 20 0.89 -6.91 1.98
CA GLN A 20 1.12 -8.15 1.27
C GLN A 20 1.45 -7.79 -0.18
N ALA A 21 2.53 -8.35 -0.70
CA ALA A 21 3.00 -8.10 -2.06
C ALA A 21 2.89 -9.37 -2.89
N ASP A 22 2.30 -9.25 -4.08
CA ASP A 22 2.33 -10.26 -5.14
C ASP A 22 3.06 -9.68 -6.35
N VAL A 23 4.01 -10.44 -6.89
CA VAL A 23 4.75 -10.07 -8.10
C VAL A 23 4.67 -11.22 -9.08
N THR A 24 3.92 -11.04 -10.16
CA THR A 24 3.68 -12.07 -11.18
C THR A 24 3.92 -11.50 -12.57
N GLY A 25 4.94 -12.02 -13.27
CA GLY A 25 5.22 -11.62 -14.66
C GLY A 25 5.47 -10.12 -14.86
N GLY A 26 6.13 -9.47 -13.90
CA GLY A 26 6.38 -8.03 -13.91
C GLY A 26 5.20 -7.15 -13.45
N LYS A 27 4.01 -7.74 -13.23
CA LYS A 27 2.91 -7.05 -12.55
C LYS A 27 3.14 -7.11 -11.04
N VAL A 28 2.89 -6.00 -10.37
CA VAL A 28 3.01 -5.88 -8.91
C VAL A 28 1.64 -5.51 -8.35
N THR A 29 1.24 -6.23 -7.31
CA THR A 29 0.03 -5.93 -6.53
C THR A 29 0.40 -5.85 -5.06
N LEU A 30 0.06 -4.73 -4.41
CA LEU A 30 0.22 -4.53 -2.98
C LEU A 30 -1.16 -4.39 -2.34
N GLN A 31 -1.43 -5.17 -1.31
CA GLN A 31 -2.70 -5.14 -0.60
C GLN A 31 -2.48 -5.03 0.89
N ARG A 32 -3.30 -4.22 1.56
CA ARG A 32 -3.37 -4.16 3.01
C ARG A 32 -4.80 -4.00 3.44
N LYS A 33 -5.24 -4.90 4.32
CA LYS A 33 -6.53 -4.82 5.00
C LYS A 33 -6.32 -4.95 6.49
N ASN A 34 -6.92 -4.05 7.26
CA ASN A 34 -6.89 -4.08 8.72
C ASN A 34 -8.24 -3.63 9.28
N LYS A 35 -8.36 -3.46 10.61
CA LYS A 35 -9.63 -3.04 11.24
C LYS A 35 -10.09 -1.62 10.87
N LEU A 36 -9.21 -0.78 10.34
CA LEU A 36 -9.48 0.63 10.04
C LEU A 36 -9.85 0.88 8.58
N GLY A 37 -9.33 0.06 7.66
CA GLY A 37 -9.53 0.27 6.24
C GLY A 37 -8.80 -0.72 5.36
N GLU A 38 -8.87 -0.43 4.07
CA GLU A 38 -8.32 -1.25 2.99
C GLU A 38 -7.58 -0.36 1.99
N GLU A 39 -6.44 -0.85 1.52
CA GLU A 39 -5.55 -0.19 0.57
C GLU A 39 -5.09 -1.20 -0.47
N VAL A 40 -5.18 -0.82 -1.73
CA VAL A 40 -4.74 -1.63 -2.87
C VAL A 40 -3.93 -0.76 -3.82
N LEU A 41 -2.75 -1.25 -4.20
CA LEU A 41 -1.90 -0.63 -5.21
C LEU A 41 -1.57 -1.68 -6.27
N THR A 42 -1.57 -1.28 -7.53
CA THR A 42 -1.22 -2.13 -8.66
C THR A 42 -0.30 -1.38 -9.60
N GLY A 43 0.48 -2.13 -10.36
CA GLY A 43 1.31 -1.55 -11.40
C GLY A 43 2.30 -2.54 -11.96
N ILE A 44 3.40 -2.01 -12.48
CA ILE A 44 4.36 -2.78 -13.26
C ILE A 44 5.80 -2.44 -12.89
N VAL A 45 6.65 -3.46 -13.03
CA VAL A 45 8.10 -3.32 -13.09
C VAL A 45 8.52 -3.54 -14.54
N GLN A 46 9.12 -2.52 -15.15
CA GLN A 46 9.66 -2.57 -16.51
C GLN A 46 11.12 -2.15 -16.48
N GLY A 47 12.02 -3.10 -16.76
CA GLY A 47 13.46 -2.90 -16.54
C GLY A 47 13.74 -2.55 -15.08
N ASP A 48 14.45 -1.44 -14.88
CA ASP A 48 14.79 -0.91 -13.55
C ASP A 48 13.80 0.18 -13.10
N GLN A 49 12.56 0.15 -13.56
CA GLN A 49 11.56 1.14 -13.18
C GLN A 49 10.31 0.48 -12.59
N LEU A 50 9.90 0.96 -11.43
CA LEU A 50 8.64 0.63 -10.78
C LEU A 50 7.65 1.78 -10.98
N SER A 51 6.44 1.46 -11.42
CA SER A 51 5.29 2.36 -11.39
C SER A 51 4.14 1.66 -10.67
N LEU A 52 3.60 2.28 -9.62
CA LEU A 52 2.45 1.78 -8.88
C LEU A 52 1.45 2.92 -8.65
N ASP A 53 0.19 2.65 -8.96
CA ASP A 53 -0.93 3.49 -8.61
C ASP A 53 -1.87 2.71 -7.70
N GLY A 54 -2.55 3.40 -6.80
CA GLY A 54 -3.47 2.72 -5.91
C GLY A 54 -4.39 3.64 -5.17
N MET A 55 -5.24 3.06 -4.37
CA MET A 55 -6.17 3.80 -3.53
C MET A 55 -6.37 3.12 -2.18
N GLY A 56 -6.79 3.92 -1.22
CA GLY A 56 -7.20 3.45 0.09
C GLY A 56 -8.44 4.17 0.59
N TYR A 57 -9.12 3.53 1.52
CA TYR A 57 -10.29 4.09 2.19
C TYR A 57 -10.41 3.55 3.61
N ARG A 58 -11.13 4.29 4.46
CA ARG A 58 -11.49 3.84 5.83
C ARG A 58 -12.85 3.18 5.82
N PHE A 59 -13.06 2.13 6.61
CA PHE A 59 -14.36 1.46 6.67
C PHE A 59 -15.45 2.33 7.29
N LEU A 60 -15.12 3.09 8.34
CA LEU A 60 -16.07 3.99 8.99
C LEU A 60 -16.28 5.31 8.23
N GLN A 61 -15.41 5.63 7.27
CA GLN A 61 -15.43 6.87 6.48
C GLN A 61 -15.01 6.56 5.03
N PRO A 62 -15.80 5.77 4.28
CA PRO A 62 -15.42 5.29 2.95
C PRO A 62 -15.38 6.40 1.90
N ASP A 63 -16.04 7.53 2.18
CA ASP A 63 -15.96 8.76 1.40
C ASP A 63 -14.58 9.43 1.47
N ARG A 64 -13.84 9.20 2.57
CA ARG A 64 -12.48 9.72 2.78
C ARG A 64 -11.43 8.79 2.19
N ARG A 65 -11.41 8.77 0.86
CA ARG A 65 -10.44 8.01 0.06
C ARG A 65 -9.15 8.81 -0.14
N TRP A 66 -8.05 8.09 -0.32
CA TRP A 66 -6.78 8.62 -0.78
C TRP A 66 -6.27 7.80 -1.95
N VAL A 67 -5.39 8.42 -2.74
CA VAL A 67 -4.73 7.80 -3.88
C VAL A 67 -3.25 7.72 -3.57
N PHE A 68 -2.61 6.64 -4.00
CA PHE A 68 -1.17 6.48 -3.97
C PHE A 68 -0.63 6.54 -5.39
N LYS A 69 0.46 7.28 -5.58
CA LYS A 69 1.23 7.27 -6.83
C LYS A 69 2.70 7.11 -6.51
N PHE A 70 3.28 5.98 -6.88
CA PHE A 70 4.69 5.69 -6.69
C PHE A 70 5.36 5.49 -8.03
N SER A 71 6.51 6.11 -8.18
CA SER A 71 7.42 5.89 -9.30
C SER A 71 8.84 5.93 -8.79
N GLY A 72 9.68 5.01 -9.23
CA GLY A 72 11.06 5.01 -8.78
C GLY A 72 11.96 4.11 -9.59
N GLN A 73 13.25 4.38 -9.47
CA GLN A 73 14.27 3.49 -9.96
C GLN A 73 14.36 2.29 -9.03
N PHE A 74 14.23 1.12 -9.63
CA PHE A 74 14.42 -0.16 -9.00
C PHE A 74 15.92 -0.47 -9.00
N THR A 75 16.59 -0.18 -7.89
CA THR A 75 18.03 -0.41 -7.73
C THR A 75 18.27 -1.88 -7.38
N GLY A 76 18.53 -2.70 -8.40
CA GLY A 76 18.59 -4.15 -8.32
C GLY A 76 19.75 -4.70 -7.49
N ASN A 77 19.43 -5.21 -6.31
CA ASN A 77 19.62 -6.64 -6.11
C ASN A 77 18.22 -7.29 -6.17
N SER A 78 18.08 -8.51 -6.68
CA SER A 78 16.77 -9.14 -6.97
C SER A 78 15.84 -9.27 -5.76
N LYS A 79 16.34 -8.98 -4.56
CA LYS A 79 15.66 -9.20 -3.29
C LYS A 79 15.08 -7.94 -2.64
N ILE A 80 15.49 -6.73 -3.04
CA ILE A 80 15.01 -5.48 -2.43
C ILE A 80 14.61 -4.47 -3.50
N TYR A 81 13.38 -3.98 -3.41
CA TYR A 81 12.76 -3.01 -4.30
C TYR A 81 12.48 -1.74 -3.52
N SER A 82 12.84 -0.57 -4.05
CA SER A 82 12.51 0.71 -3.43
C SER A 82 11.94 1.70 -4.44
N GLY A 83 11.06 2.58 -3.98
CA GLY A 83 10.43 3.61 -4.79
C GLY A 83 9.99 4.78 -3.94
N LYS A 84 9.82 5.94 -4.56
CA LYS A 84 9.25 7.14 -3.91
C LYS A 84 7.92 7.47 -4.55
N GLY A 85 7.07 8.18 -3.82
CA GLY A 85 5.75 8.52 -4.31
C GLY A 85 5.01 9.44 -3.37
N ASP A 86 3.78 9.73 -3.72
CA ASP A 86 2.91 10.60 -2.97
C ASP A 86 1.62 9.87 -2.59
N MET A 87 1.15 10.15 -1.37
CA MET A 87 -0.24 9.95 -0.97
C MET A 87 -1.01 11.21 -1.29
N LEU A 88 -1.94 11.12 -2.24
CA LEU A 88 -2.79 12.20 -2.68
C LEU A 88 -4.13 12.16 -1.94
N VAL A 89 -4.63 13.33 -1.57
CA VAL A 89 -6.00 13.50 -1.07
C VAL A 89 -6.94 13.90 -2.21
N ARG A 90 -8.25 13.93 -1.92
CA ARG A 90 -9.27 14.38 -2.86
C ARG A 90 -8.87 15.74 -3.45
N GLY A 91 -8.84 15.83 -4.78
CA GLY A 91 -8.33 17.01 -5.51
C GLY A 91 -6.90 16.88 -6.04
N GLY A 92 -6.24 15.75 -5.82
CA GLY A 92 -4.92 15.44 -6.43
C GLY A 92 -3.74 16.13 -5.74
N GLN A 93 -3.97 16.84 -4.64
CA GLN A 93 -2.92 17.45 -3.84
C GLN A 93 -2.16 16.36 -3.08
N SER A 94 -0.82 16.41 -3.13
CA SER A 94 0.03 15.56 -2.28
C SER A 94 -0.21 15.93 -0.83
N ALA A 95 -0.61 14.97 -0.02
CA ALA A 95 -0.74 15.11 1.42
C ALA A 95 0.52 14.64 2.15
N ARG A 96 1.22 13.64 1.60
CA ARG A 96 2.44 13.08 2.17
C ARG A 96 3.34 12.55 1.07
N THR A 97 4.63 12.78 1.22
CA THR A 97 5.67 12.05 0.49
C THR A 97 5.88 10.70 1.16
N CYS A 98 6.01 9.66 0.35
CA CYS A 98 6.12 8.28 0.79
C CYS A 98 7.33 7.59 0.15
N THR A 99 7.99 6.75 0.93
CA THR A 99 8.97 5.76 0.49
C THR A 99 8.36 4.38 0.58
N LEU A 100 8.39 3.65 -0.53
CA LEU A 100 8.04 2.25 -0.61
C LEU A 100 9.32 1.42 -0.61
N VAL A 101 9.34 0.39 0.22
CA VAL A 101 10.35 -0.67 0.18
C VAL A 101 9.59 -1.99 0.14
N MET A 102 9.91 -2.84 -0.82
CA MET A 102 9.44 -4.21 -0.93
C MET A 102 10.66 -5.12 -0.83
N ILE A 103 10.55 -6.19 -0.04
CA ILE A 103 11.64 -7.14 0.15
C ILE A 103 11.08 -8.49 -0.26
N GLN A 104 11.73 -9.15 -1.21
CA GLN A 104 11.43 -10.53 -1.55
C GLN A 104 11.93 -11.40 -0.39
N THR A 105 11.01 -12.14 0.22
CA THR A 105 11.33 -13.08 1.29
C THR A 105 11.03 -14.49 0.82
N ASP A 106 11.88 -15.45 1.20
CA ASP A 106 11.63 -16.87 0.99
C ASP A 106 10.59 -17.42 2.00
N VAL A 107 10.13 -16.57 2.92
CA VAL A 107 9.08 -16.88 3.90
C VAL A 107 7.71 -16.69 3.23
N PRO A 108 6.87 -17.75 3.16
CA PRO A 108 5.53 -17.61 2.64
C PRO A 108 4.70 -16.63 3.49
N PRO A 109 3.80 -15.84 2.87
CA PRO A 109 2.98 -14.90 3.61
C PRO A 109 2.15 -15.64 4.68
N PRO A 110 1.95 -15.04 5.87
CA PRO A 110 1.09 -15.65 6.87
C PRO A 110 -0.30 -15.89 6.27
N PRO A 111 -0.92 -17.06 6.52
CA PRO A 111 -2.24 -17.34 6.01
C PRO A 111 -3.22 -16.25 6.48
N PRO A 112 -4.21 -15.86 5.65
CA PRO A 112 -5.21 -14.89 6.06
C PRO A 112 -5.88 -15.36 7.35
N PRO A 113 -6.20 -14.45 8.29
CA PRO A 113 -6.91 -14.82 9.51
C PRO A 113 -8.21 -15.53 9.12
N ALA A 114 -8.46 -16.69 9.74
CA ALA A 114 -9.66 -17.47 9.49
C ALA A 114 -10.89 -16.56 9.59
N SER A 115 -11.67 -16.47 8.50
CA SER A 115 -12.99 -15.87 8.55
C SER A 115 -13.78 -16.62 9.60
N SER A 116 -14.14 -15.95 10.70
CA SER A 116 -15.05 -16.50 11.69
C SER A 116 -16.28 -17.05 10.97
N PRO A 117 -16.71 -18.30 11.22
CA PRO A 117 -17.91 -18.82 10.60
C PRO A 117 -19.08 -17.91 10.99
N ASP A 118 -19.82 -17.46 9.98
CA ASP A 118 -21.10 -16.78 10.17
C ASP A 118 -21.94 -17.62 11.13
N MET A 119 -22.30 -17.03 12.28
CA MET A 119 -23.24 -17.65 13.19
C MET A 119 -24.58 -17.71 12.46
N VAL A 120 -24.95 -18.89 12.00
CA VAL A 120 -26.30 -19.19 11.55
C VAL A 120 -27.18 -19.17 12.79
N GLU A 121 -27.92 -18.08 12.98
CA GLU A 121 -28.94 -17.94 14.01
C GLU A 121 -30.18 -18.71 13.54
N GLU A 122 -30.36 -19.93 14.06
CA GLU A 122 -31.56 -20.75 13.83
C GLU A 122 -32.70 -20.22 14.75
N HIS A 123 -33.87 -19.97 14.15
CA HIS A 123 -35.11 -19.52 14.81
C HIS A 123 -35.92 -20.69 15.36
#